data_AF-A0A950D236-F1
#
_entry.id   AF-A0A950D236-F1
#
_cell.length_a   1.000
_cell.length_b   1.000
_cell.length_c   1.000
_cell.angle_alpha   90.00
_cell.angle_beta   90.00
_cell.angle_gamma   90.00
#
_symmetry.space_group_name_H-M   'P 1'
#
loop_
_entity.id
_entity.type
_entity.pdbx_description
1 polymer ?
#
loop_
_entity_poly.entity_id
_entity_poly.type
_entity_poly.pdbx_seq_one_letter_code
_entity_poly.pdbx_strand_id
1 'polypeptide(L)'
;AAVDEWMKDIAPSPELRRWFDHDPAKWEEFQKRYWAELQHQDDVVEELRRKCHAGTVTLVYAARDEQHNSALALKAFLKGLGP
;
A
#
# COMPACT_ATOMS: atom_id res chain seq x y z
N ALA A 1 7.49 -19.66 -2.83
CA ALA A 1 7.31 -18.84 -1.62
C ALA A 1 5.83 -18.91 -1.26
N ALA A 2 5.49 -19.35 -0.05
CA ALA A 2 4.12 -19.30 0.43
C ALA A 2 3.80 -17.84 0.74
N VAL A 3 2.82 -17.26 0.05
CA VAL A 3 2.22 -16.00 0.46
C VAL A 3 1.07 -16.43 1.37
N ASP A 4 1.31 -16.39 2.68
CA ASP A 4 0.36 -16.88 3.68
C ASP A 4 -0.99 -16.17 3.61
N GLU A 5 -1.03 -14.94 3.09
CA GLU A 5 -2.30 -14.22 2.93
C GLU A 5 -2.26 -13.16 1.83
N TRP A 6 -3.25 -13.21 0.95
CA TRP A 6 -3.45 -12.21 -0.09
C TRP A 6 -4.58 -11.26 0.33
N MET A 7 -4.24 -10.18 1.02
CA MET A 7 -5.16 -9.08 1.30
C MET A 7 -5.38 -8.26 0.02
N LYS A 8 -6.37 -8.63 -0.81
CA LYS A 8 -6.69 -7.91 -2.06
C LYS A 8 -7.19 -6.49 -1.77
N ASP A 9 -7.93 -6.34 -0.69
CA ASP A 9 -8.52 -5.07 -0.26
C ASP A 9 -7.48 -4.00 0.04
N ILE A 10 -6.32 -4.36 0.61
CA ILE A 10 -5.25 -3.39 0.87
C ILE A 10 -4.62 -2.84 -0.41
N ALA A 11 -4.81 -3.47 -1.57
CA ALA A 11 -4.23 -2.99 -2.82
C ALA A 11 -4.94 -1.70 -3.30
N PRO A 12 -4.22 -0.75 -3.94
CA PRO A 12 -4.85 0.43 -4.50
C PRO A 12 -5.89 0.03 -5.56
N SER A 13 -6.96 0.81 -5.66
CA SER A 13 -8.02 0.56 -6.63
C SER A 13 -7.48 0.49 -8.06
N PRO A 14 -8.09 -0.32 -8.94
CA PRO A 14 -7.66 -0.43 -10.34
C PRO A 14 -7.69 0.92 -11.06
N GLU A 15 -8.62 1.80 -10.69
CA GLU A 15 -8.71 3.18 -11.20
C GLU A 15 -7.52 4.03 -10.75
N LEU A 16 -7.16 3.97 -9.47
CA LEU A 16 -6.02 4.70 -8.92
C LEU A 16 -4.69 4.23 -9.54
N ARG A 17 -4.53 2.90 -9.73
CA ARG A 17 -3.36 2.34 -10.42
C ARG A 17 -3.26 2.81 -11.87
N ARG A 18 -4.38 2.85 -12.60
CA ARG A 18 -4.42 3.39 -13.98
C ARG A 18 -4.15 4.89 -14.02
N TRP A 19 -4.64 5.64 -13.05
CA TRP A 19 -4.41 7.09 -12.97
C TRP A 19 -2.95 7.44 -12.70
N PHE A 20 -2.31 6.67 -11.81
CA PHE A 20 -0.90 6.83 -11.47
C PHE A 20 0.00 6.55 -12.67
N ASP A 21 -0.28 5.49 -13.43
CA ASP A 21 0.46 5.11 -14.65
C ASP A 21 2.00 5.02 -14.49
N HIS A 22 2.50 4.89 -13.26
CA HIS A 22 3.92 4.99 -12.91
C HIS A 22 4.55 6.37 -13.18
N ASP A 23 3.75 7.42 -13.15
CA ASP A 23 4.23 8.80 -13.27
C ASP A 23 4.77 9.30 -11.91
N PRO A 24 6.09 9.49 -11.76
CA PRO A 24 6.67 9.93 -10.49
C PRO A 24 6.20 11.33 -10.06
N ALA A 25 5.78 12.19 -11.01
CA ALA A 25 5.23 13.50 -10.66
C ALA A 25 3.88 13.39 -9.92
N LYS A 26 3.17 12.28 -10.13
CA LYS A 26 1.90 11.97 -9.44
C LYS A 26 2.10 11.18 -8.15
N TRP A 27 3.33 10.84 -7.78
CA TRP A 27 3.61 9.92 -6.67
C TRP A 27 3.09 10.43 -5.32
N GLU A 28 3.36 11.69 -4.98
CA GLU A 28 2.89 12.27 -3.72
C GLU A 28 1.36 12.22 -3.63
N GLU A 29 0.70 12.55 -4.73
CA GLU A 29 -0.76 12.56 -4.81
C GLU A 29 -1.35 11.14 -4.86
N PHE A 30 -0.66 10.18 -5.49
CA PHE A 30 -1.00 8.77 -5.45
C PHE A 30 -0.96 8.25 -4.02
N GLN A 31 0.07 8.60 -3.24
CA GLN A 31 0.14 8.25 -1.82
C GLN A 31 -1.05 8.81 -1.05
N LYS A 32 -1.35 10.11 -1.20
CA LYS A 32 -2.51 10.74 -0.54
C LYS A 32 -3.83 10.05 -0.88
N ARG A 33 -4.09 9.80 -2.17
CA ARG A 33 -5.31 9.11 -2.62
C ARG A 33 -5.37 7.68 -2.10
N TYR A 34 -4.28 6.94 -2.20
CA TYR A 34 -4.23 5.55 -1.72
C TYR A 34 -4.43 5.48 -0.21
N TRP A 35 -3.85 6.41 0.55
CA TRP A 35 -4.03 6.47 1.99
C TRP A 35 -5.47 6.82 2.39
N ALA A 36 -6.14 7.67 1.61
CA ALA A 36 -7.57 7.89 1.80
C ALA A 36 -8.36 6.58 1.56
N GLU A 37 -8.04 5.81 0.52
CA GLU A 37 -8.66 4.48 0.33
C GLU A 37 -8.41 3.55 1.52
N LEU A 38 -7.19 3.53 2.06
CA LEU A 38 -6.83 2.74 3.25
C LEU A 38 -7.58 3.20 4.51
N GLN A 39 -7.78 4.51 4.70
CA GLN A 39 -8.56 5.05 5.81
C GLN A 39 -10.04 4.65 5.75
N HIS A 40 -10.57 4.37 4.55
CA HIS A 40 -11.91 3.80 4.40
C HIS A 40 -11.97 2.29 4.70
N GLN A 41 -10.82 1.63 4.82
CA GLN A 41 -10.70 0.20 5.11
C GLN A 41 -10.07 -0.04 6.49
N ASP A 42 -10.60 0.61 7.52
CA ASP A 42 -10.04 0.61 8.88
C ASP A 42 -9.82 -0.83 9.41
N ASP A 43 -10.79 -1.73 9.20
CA ASP A 43 -10.71 -3.13 9.66
C ASP A 43 -9.51 -3.90 9.07
N VAL A 44 -9.26 -3.73 7.77
CA VAL A 44 -8.14 -4.38 7.05
C VAL A 44 -6.81 -3.77 7.48
N VAL A 45 -6.78 -2.44 7.64
CA VAL A 45 -5.59 -1.71 8.12
C VAL A 45 -5.24 -2.12 9.55
N GLU A 46 -6.22 -2.20 10.44
CA GLU A 46 -6.04 -2.65 11.82
C GLU A 46 -5.50 -4.08 11.85
N GLU A 47 -6.06 -4.99 11.05
CA GLU A 47 -5.54 -6.35 10.96
C GLU A 47 -4.08 -6.40 10.48
N LEU A 48 -3.76 -5.61 9.45
CA LEU A 48 -2.39 -5.51 8.95
C LEU A 48 -1.44 -4.95 10.01
N ARG A 49 -1.86 -3.94 10.78
CA ARG A 49 -1.10 -3.39 11.91
C ARG A 49 -0.88 -4.44 12.99
N ARG A 50 -1.90 -5.24 13.34
CA ARG A 50 -1.78 -6.36 14.28
C ARG A 50 -0.74 -7.38 13.80
N LYS A 51 -0.77 -7.74 12.51
CA LYS A 51 0.20 -8.66 11.89
C LYS A 51 1.62 -8.09 11.90
N CYS A 52 1.78 -6.80 11.62
CA CYS A 52 3.07 -6.11 11.74
C CYS A 52 3.60 -6.07 13.18
N HIS A 53 2.72 -6.07 14.18
CA HIS A 53 3.12 -6.12 15.59
C HIS A 53 3.48 -7.54 16.04
N ALA A 54 2.77 -8.55 15.52
CA ALA A 54 3.01 -9.96 15.84
C ALA A 54 4.31 -10.51 15.22
N GLY A 55 4.81 -9.91 14.14
CA GLY A 55 6.04 -10.34 13.50
C GLY A 55 6.44 -9.54 12.27
N THR A 56 7.47 -10.01 11.56
CA THR A 56 7.95 -9.36 10.34
C THR A 56 6.96 -9.61 9.20
N VAL A 57 6.41 -8.53 8.63
CA VAL A 57 5.57 -8.59 7.44
C VAL A 57 6.39 -8.25 6.20
N THR A 58 6.35 -9.14 5.20
CA THR A 58 6.99 -8.89 3.89
C THR A 58 5.92 -8.46 2.90
N LEU A 59 6.01 -7.22 2.41
CA LEU A 59 5.13 -6.69 1.38
C LEU A 59 5.70 -7.05 0.01
N VAL A 60 4.94 -7.81 -0.77
CA VAL A 60 5.30 -8.20 -2.14
C VAL A 60 4.57 -7.30 -3.13
N TYR A 61 5.27 -6.82 -4.15
CA TYR A 61 4.71 -6.00 -5.22
C TYR A 61 5.13 -6.54 -6.59
N ALA A 62 4.30 -6.30 -7.60
CA ALA A 62 4.52 -6.73 -8.98
C ALA A 62 4.67 -5.53 -9.94
N ALA A 63 5.18 -4.40 -9.44
CA ALA A 63 5.47 -3.22 -10.26
C ALA A 63 6.92 -3.25 -10.73
N ARG A 64 7.18 -2.77 -11.95
CA ARG A 64 8.55 -2.59 -12.46
C ARG A 64 9.31 -1.46 -11.77
N ASP A 65 8.58 -0.51 -11.18
CA ASP A 65 9.16 0.63 -10.49
C ASP A 65 9.43 0.29 -9.02
N GLU A 66 10.70 0.21 -8.67
CA GLU A 66 11.14 -0.11 -7.30
C GLU A 66 11.07 1.10 -6.36
N GLN A 67 10.95 2.32 -6.90
CA GLN A 67 10.98 3.58 -6.15
C GLN A 67 9.57 4.12 -5.89
N HIS A 68 8.63 3.85 -6.80
CA HIS A 68 7.25 4.32 -6.74
C HIS A 68 6.28 3.15 -6.90
N ASN A 69 6.13 2.35 -5.85
CA ASN A 69 5.22 1.20 -5.84
C ASN A 69 4.28 1.20 -4.63
N SER A 70 3.16 0.50 -4.78
CA SER A 70 2.12 0.40 -3.75
C SER A 70 2.64 -0.15 -2.41
N ALA A 71 3.65 -1.03 -2.43
CA ALA A 71 4.23 -1.56 -1.20
C ALA A 71 5.01 -0.50 -0.41
N LEU A 72 5.73 0.41 -1.08
CA LEU A 72 6.39 1.55 -0.43
C LEU A 72 5.37 2.54 0.15
N ALA A 73 4.30 2.85 -0.59
CA ALA A 73 3.24 3.73 -0.10
C ALA A 73 2.53 3.13 1.13
N LEU A 74 2.24 1.83 1.10
CA LEU A 74 1.63 1.10 2.22
C LEU A 74 2.59 1.04 3.43
N LYS A 75 3.87 0.79 3.19
CA LYS A 75 4.91 0.80 4.23
C LYS A 75 5.01 2.18 4.89
N ALA A 76 4.98 3.26 4.13
CA ALA A 76 5.01 4.62 4.64
C ALA A 76 3.77 4.91 5.52
N PHE A 77 2.59 4.52 5.04
CA PHE A 77 1.33 4.62 5.78
C PHE A 77 1.37 3.87 7.13
N LEU A 78 1.83 2.62 7.12
CA LEU A 78 1.93 1.81 8.34
C LEU A 78 2.90 2.40 9.36
N LYS A 79 4.00 2.99 8.88
CA LYS A 79 4.99 3.69 9.71
C LYS A 79 4.55 5.09 10.18
N GLY A 80 3.41 5.60 9.70
CA GLY A 80 2.98 6.96 9.98
C GLY A 80 3.87 8.03 9.35
N LEU A 81 4.63 7.68 8.31
CA LEU A 81 5.51 8.60 7.59
C LEU A 81 4.71 9.33 6.51
N GLY A 82 3.84 10.24 6.98
CA GLY A 82 3.02 11.15 6.16
C GLY A 82 3.79 11.79 5.01
N PRO A 83 3.17 11.97 3.81
CA PRO A 83 3.66 12.95 2.86
C PRO A 83 3.56 14.36 3.44
#